data_AF-A0A369ZI82-F1
#
_entry.id   AF-A0A369ZI82-F1
#
_cell.length_a   1.000
_cell.length_b   1.000
_cell.length_c   1.000
_cell.angle_alpha   90.00
_cell.angle_beta   90.00
_cell.angle_gamma   90.00
#
_symmetry.space_group_name_H-M   'P 1'
#
loop_
_entity.id
_entity.type
_entity.pdbx_description
1 polymer ?
#
loop_
_entity_poly.entity_id
_entity_poly.type
_entity_poly.pdbx_seq_one_letter_code
_entity_poly.pdbx_strand_id
1 'polypeptide(L)'
;MPMLIYTIGDYFAMKRKDFYMVTFKNADQANWRNLPEREMIWNWFKENLPNTTIFPVAEYAQPGLLRGEYRGTIGIEFDDKSFAKFVERWEDGNDQSIAPRFQCYFLSLEDYIRQMGKDILDFDYDNI
;
A
#
# COMPACT_ATOMS: atom_id res chain seq x y z
N MET A 1 1.69 12.14 17.51
CA MET A 1 2.97 11.83 16.85
C MET A 1 2.80 12.04 15.36
N PRO A 2 3.73 12.72 14.66
CA PRO A 2 3.74 12.73 13.21
C PRO A 2 3.88 11.30 12.68
N MET A 3 3.16 10.96 11.61
CA MET A 3 3.24 9.67 10.92
C MET A 3 4.05 9.89 9.66
N LEU A 4 5.16 9.19 9.51
CA LEU A 4 5.92 9.17 8.26
C LEU A 4 5.18 8.26 7.27
N ILE A 5 4.90 8.77 6.08
CA ILE A 5 4.18 8.06 5.02
C ILE A 5 5.05 8.11 3.79
N TYR A 6 5.49 6.94 3.34
CA TYR A 6 6.31 6.79 2.14
C TYR A 6 5.42 6.81 0.91
N THR A 7 5.91 7.34 -0.21
CA THR A 7 5.27 7.13 -1.51
C THR A 7 5.48 5.70 -2.03
N ILE A 8 4.78 5.30 -3.08
CA ILE A 8 5.07 4.05 -3.81
C ILE A 8 6.52 4.06 -4.30
N GLY A 9 6.97 5.20 -4.85
CA GLY A 9 8.35 5.37 -5.29
C GLY A 9 9.35 5.20 -4.16
N ASP A 10 9.06 5.79 -2.99
CA ASP A 10 9.92 5.65 -1.81
C ASP A 10 10.04 4.20 -1.36
N TYR A 11 8.90 3.50 -1.29
CA TYR A 11 8.90 2.09 -0.92
C TYR A 11 9.78 1.28 -1.89
N PHE A 12 9.65 1.48 -3.20
CA PHE A 12 10.46 0.75 -4.17
C PHE A 12 11.95 1.11 -4.10
N ALA A 13 12.30 2.39 -3.97
CA ALA A 13 13.70 2.82 -3.83
C ALA A 13 14.36 2.20 -2.57
N MET A 14 13.63 2.20 -1.45
CA MET A 14 14.14 1.72 -0.16
C MET A 14 14.12 0.20 -0.01
N LYS A 15 13.02 -0.46 -0.42
CA LYS A 15 12.78 -1.89 -0.13
C LYS A 15 13.11 -2.81 -1.29
N ARG A 16 13.08 -2.30 -2.53
CA ARG A 16 13.40 -3.06 -3.75
C ARG A 16 12.69 -4.42 -3.81
N LYS A 17 11.40 -4.44 -3.51
CA LYS A 17 10.54 -5.62 -3.59
C LYS A 17 9.10 -5.24 -3.94
N ASP A 18 8.33 -6.23 -4.36
CA ASP A 18 6.90 -6.08 -4.64
C ASP A 18 6.09 -5.88 -3.35
N PHE A 19 4.88 -5.35 -3.49
CA PHE A 19 3.91 -5.25 -2.39
C PHE A 19 2.48 -5.18 -2.91
N TYR A 20 1.53 -5.27 -1.99
CA TYR A 20 0.11 -5.12 -2.31
C TYR A 20 -0.42 -3.82 -1.71
N MET A 21 -1.31 -3.16 -2.43
CA MET A 21 -1.85 -1.87 -2.06
C MET A 21 -3.36 -1.95 -1.95
N VAL A 22 -3.91 -1.51 -0.82
CA VAL A 22 -5.35 -1.39 -0.61
C VAL A 22 -5.74 0.08 -0.65
N THR A 23 -6.60 0.43 -1.61
CA THR A 23 -7.21 1.77 -1.72
C THR A 23 -8.66 1.74 -1.27
N PHE A 24 -9.19 2.89 -0.85
CA PHE A 24 -10.54 3.03 -0.32
C PHE A 24 -11.34 4.03 -1.16
N LYS A 25 -12.48 3.62 -1.72
CA LYS A 25 -13.18 4.39 -2.77
C LYS A 25 -13.63 5.79 -2.34
N ASN A 26 -14.02 5.94 -1.07
CA ASN A 26 -14.57 7.19 -0.54
C ASN A 26 -13.56 7.97 0.30
N ALA A 27 -12.27 7.62 0.21
CA ALA A 27 -11.24 8.20 1.05
C ALA A 27 -10.63 9.48 0.46
N ASP A 28 -10.44 10.46 1.31
CA ASP A 28 -9.75 11.71 0.99
C ASP A 28 -8.85 12.16 2.15
N GLN A 29 -8.18 13.31 1.99
CA GLN A 29 -7.31 13.86 3.02
C GLN A 29 -8.03 14.20 4.33
N ALA A 30 -9.31 14.56 4.26
CA ALA A 30 -10.09 15.03 5.39
C ALA A 30 -10.63 13.87 6.22
N ASN A 31 -10.97 12.74 5.57
CA ASN A 31 -11.70 11.65 6.20
C ASN A 31 -10.86 10.39 6.48
N TRP A 32 -9.65 10.25 5.91
CA TRP A 32 -8.92 8.97 5.95
C TRP A 32 -8.66 8.40 7.34
N ARG A 33 -8.55 9.27 8.36
CA ARG A 33 -8.34 8.86 9.75
C ARG A 33 -9.55 8.16 10.35
N ASN A 34 -10.74 8.45 9.85
CA ASN A 34 -12.03 7.99 10.37
C ASN A 34 -12.78 7.16 9.33
N LEU A 35 -12.06 6.30 8.59
CA LEU A 35 -12.66 5.37 7.62
C LEU A 35 -12.94 4.01 8.29
N PRO A 36 -14.22 3.63 8.48
CA PRO A 36 -14.58 2.35 9.09
C PRO A 36 -14.00 1.12 8.36
N GLU A 37 -13.84 1.21 7.05
CA GLU A 37 -13.35 0.14 6.18
C GLU A 37 -11.85 -0.06 6.37
N ARG A 38 -11.12 1.04 6.57
CA ARG A 38 -9.70 1.01 6.86
C ARG A 38 -9.46 0.37 8.22
N GLU A 39 -10.26 0.75 9.22
CA GLU A 39 -10.22 0.14 10.55
C GLU A 39 -10.59 -1.35 10.52
N MET A 40 -11.63 -1.71 9.74
CA MET A 40 -12.05 -3.11 9.53
C MET A 40 -10.90 -3.97 8.99
N ILE A 41 -10.21 -3.52 7.93
CA ILE A 41 -9.07 -4.26 7.37
C ILE A 41 -7.93 -4.34 8.37
N TRP A 42 -7.61 -3.23 9.04
CA TRP A 42 -6.53 -3.19 10.02
C TRP A 42 -6.77 -4.15 11.19
N ASN A 43 -7.99 -4.20 11.71
CA ASN A 43 -8.35 -5.11 12.79
C ASN A 43 -8.36 -6.56 12.32
N TRP A 44 -8.84 -6.82 11.09
CA TRP A 44 -8.76 -8.17 10.53
C TRP A 44 -7.33 -8.68 10.43
N PHE A 45 -6.37 -7.86 9.97
CA PHE A 45 -4.94 -8.22 9.94
C PHE A 45 -4.39 -8.50 11.34
N LYS A 46 -4.68 -7.63 12.32
CA LYS A 46 -4.25 -7.85 13.72
C LYS A 46 -4.73 -9.20 14.27
N GLU A 47 -5.97 -9.58 13.98
CA GLU A 47 -6.59 -10.79 14.50
C GLU A 47 -6.16 -12.05 13.74
N ASN A 48 -6.00 -11.96 12.41
CA ASN A 48 -5.88 -13.13 11.56
C ASN A 48 -4.47 -13.36 11.00
N LEU A 49 -3.68 -12.29 10.90
CA LEU A 49 -2.36 -12.23 10.25
C LEU A 49 -1.43 -11.25 11.01
N PRO A 50 -1.21 -11.42 12.33
CA PRO A 50 -0.51 -10.42 13.17
C PRO A 50 0.96 -10.19 12.78
N ASN A 51 1.56 -11.13 12.05
CA ASN A 51 2.95 -11.06 11.60
C ASN A 51 3.09 -10.45 10.19
N THR A 52 1.98 -10.18 9.49
CA THR A 52 2.01 -9.54 8.19
C THR A 52 2.31 -8.06 8.35
N THR A 53 3.30 -7.57 7.60
CA THR A 53 3.67 -6.16 7.66
C THR A 53 2.67 -5.34 6.87
N ILE A 54 2.01 -4.41 7.57
CA ILE A 54 1.10 -3.40 7.01
C ILE A 54 1.64 -2.02 7.32
N PHE A 55 1.59 -1.11 6.36
CA PHE A 55 2.16 0.22 6.48
C PHE A 55 1.34 1.25 5.68
N PRO A 56 1.33 2.52 6.09
CA PRO A 56 0.74 3.57 5.26
C PRO A 56 1.61 3.82 4.03
N VAL A 57 1.00 3.97 2.85
CA VAL A 57 1.68 4.32 1.61
C VAL A 57 0.90 5.38 0.85
N ALA A 58 1.54 6.42 0.35
CA ALA A 58 0.92 7.43 -0.49
C ALA A 58 0.99 7.01 -1.96
N GLU A 59 -0.09 7.22 -2.71
CA GLU A 59 -0.28 6.77 -4.11
C GLU A 59 0.51 7.62 -5.13
N TYR A 60 1.78 7.91 -4.84
CA TYR A 60 2.69 8.63 -5.71
C TYR A 60 3.80 7.73 -6.19
N ALA A 61 4.00 7.67 -7.50
CA ALA A 61 5.07 6.88 -8.09
C ALA A 61 6.46 7.50 -7.86
N GLN A 62 6.58 8.80 -7.59
CA GLN A 62 7.87 9.46 -7.43
C GLN A 62 8.40 9.35 -5.99
N PRO A 63 9.67 8.96 -5.78
CA PRO A 63 10.32 9.06 -4.48
C PRO A 63 10.62 10.52 -4.10
N GLY A 64 10.81 10.79 -2.81
CA GLY A 64 11.28 12.07 -2.31
C GLY A 64 10.25 13.21 -2.32
N LEU A 65 8.96 12.88 -2.42
CA LEU A 65 7.92 13.90 -2.49
C LEU A 65 7.78 14.64 -1.15
N LEU A 66 8.18 15.92 -1.12
CA LEU A 66 8.17 16.78 0.09
C LEU A 66 6.78 17.00 0.69
N ARG A 67 5.73 16.96 -0.14
CA ARG A 67 4.32 17.04 0.29
C ARG A 67 3.46 16.20 -0.64
N GLY A 68 2.86 15.14 -0.10
CA GLY A 68 1.88 14.31 -0.79
C GLY A 68 0.53 14.33 -0.09
N GLU A 69 -0.55 14.27 -0.86
CA GLU A 69 -1.87 13.96 -0.35
C GLU A 69 -1.90 12.50 0.10
N TYR A 70 -2.33 12.24 1.34
CA TYR A 70 -2.55 10.86 1.79
C TYR A 70 -4.03 10.62 2.04
N ARG A 71 -4.54 9.52 1.48
CA ARG A 71 -5.96 9.14 1.51
C ARG A 71 -6.19 7.83 2.27
N GLY A 72 -5.28 7.46 3.19
CA GLY A 72 -5.49 6.29 4.05
C GLY A 72 -5.05 4.94 3.48
N THR A 73 -4.51 4.94 2.26
CA THR A 73 -4.03 3.77 1.51
C THR A 73 -3.01 2.95 2.31
N ILE A 74 -3.16 1.63 2.26
CA ILE A 74 -2.33 0.70 3.02
C ILE A 74 -1.48 -0.14 2.06
N GLY A 75 -0.18 -0.22 2.33
CA GLY A 75 0.72 -1.20 1.74
C GLY A 75 0.81 -2.45 2.61
N ILE A 76 0.91 -3.62 1.98
CA ILE A 76 0.93 -4.93 2.63
C ILE A 76 2.04 -5.77 2.00
N GLU A 77 2.87 -6.36 2.86
CA GLU A 77 3.89 -7.33 2.46
C GLU A 77 3.40 -8.74 2.80
N PHE A 78 2.83 -9.44 1.82
CA PHE A 78 2.39 -10.82 2.01
C PHE A 78 3.53 -11.82 1.83
N ASP A 79 3.46 -12.90 2.61
CA ASP A 79 4.01 -14.21 2.24
C ASP A 79 2.90 -15.05 1.57
N ASP A 80 3.25 -16.20 0.99
CA ASP A 80 2.29 -17.05 0.26
C ASP A 80 1.07 -17.45 1.11
N LYS A 81 1.28 -17.74 2.41
CA LYS A 81 0.22 -18.19 3.31
C LYS A 81 -0.74 -17.06 3.67
N SER A 82 -0.20 -15.88 3.98
CA SER A 82 -0.96 -14.70 4.32
C SER A 82 -1.70 -14.14 3.11
N PHE A 83 -1.09 -14.20 1.92
CA PHE A 83 -1.76 -13.86 0.67
C PHE A 83 -2.96 -14.77 0.42
N ALA A 84 -2.78 -16.09 0.48
CA ALA A 84 -3.86 -17.05 0.28
C ALA A 84 -5.04 -16.81 1.23
N LYS A 85 -4.76 -16.55 2.52
CA LYS A 85 -5.79 -16.24 3.52
C LYS A 85 -6.50 -14.90 3.27
N PHE A 86 -5.78 -13.90 2.74
CA PHE A 86 -6.39 -12.64 2.36
C PHE A 86 -7.34 -12.82 1.17
N VAL A 87 -6.87 -13.49 0.11
CA VAL A 87 -7.66 -13.76 -1.10
C VAL A 87 -8.94 -14.53 -0.75
N GLU A 88 -8.83 -15.61 0.04
CA GLU A 88 -10.00 -16.40 0.48
C GLU A 88 -11.06 -15.55 1.18
N ARG A 89 -10.65 -14.55 1.97
CA ARG A 89 -11.56 -13.73 2.74
C ARG A 89 -12.17 -12.56 1.97
N TRP A 90 -11.36 -11.95 1.10
CA TRP A 90 -11.60 -10.59 0.61
C TRP A 90 -11.71 -10.47 -0.90
N GLU A 91 -11.27 -11.45 -1.68
CA GLU A 91 -11.27 -11.39 -3.15
C GLU A 91 -12.28 -12.38 -3.75
N ASP A 92 -12.95 -11.99 -4.82
CA ASP A 92 -14.00 -12.78 -5.48
C ASP A 92 -13.48 -13.80 -6.50
N GLY A 93 -12.16 -13.80 -6.75
CA GLY A 93 -11.49 -14.63 -7.74
C GLY A 93 -11.47 -14.05 -9.17
N ASN A 94 -12.02 -12.86 -9.38
CA ASN A 94 -12.00 -12.11 -10.65
C ASN A 94 -11.26 -10.76 -10.49
N ASP A 95 -10.20 -10.75 -9.68
CA ASP A 95 -9.40 -9.57 -9.35
C ASP A 95 -10.22 -8.41 -8.74
N GLN A 96 -11.33 -8.72 -8.06
CA GLN A 96 -12.14 -7.74 -7.34
C GLN A 96 -12.29 -8.08 -5.87
N SER A 97 -12.17 -7.05 -5.03
CA SER A 97 -12.48 -7.22 -3.62
C SER A 97 -14.01 -7.39 -3.43
N ILE A 98 -14.41 -8.42 -2.69
CA ILE A 98 -15.80 -8.76 -2.35
C ILE A 98 -16.50 -7.57 -1.69
N ALA A 99 -15.78 -6.83 -0.84
CA ALA A 99 -16.29 -5.64 -0.20
C ALA A 99 -16.10 -4.42 -1.12
N PRO A 100 -17.18 -3.81 -1.66
CA PRO A 100 -17.07 -2.84 -2.74
C PRO A 100 -16.46 -1.50 -2.32
N ARG A 101 -16.14 -1.31 -1.03
CA ARG A 101 -15.63 -0.05 -0.46
C ARG A 101 -14.12 0.08 -0.50
N PHE A 102 -13.40 -1.01 -0.77
CA PHE A 102 -11.96 -0.99 -1.01
C PHE A 102 -11.61 -1.85 -2.22
N GLN A 103 -10.37 -1.74 -2.69
CA GLN A 103 -9.81 -2.63 -3.70
C GLN A 103 -8.35 -2.92 -3.37
N CYS A 104 -7.92 -4.17 -3.56
CA CYS A 104 -6.54 -4.59 -3.46
C CYS A 104 -5.87 -4.61 -4.85
N TYR A 105 -4.63 -4.14 -4.94
CA TYR A 105 -3.81 -4.14 -6.15
C TYR A 105 -2.45 -4.76 -5.86
N PHE A 106 -1.88 -5.47 -6.84
CA PHE A 106 -0.50 -5.91 -6.80
C PHE A 106 0.40 -4.86 -7.48
N LEU A 107 1.47 -4.44 -6.79
CA LEU A 107 2.44 -3.47 -7.27
C LEU A 107 3.78 -4.18 -7.45
N SER A 108 4.15 -4.43 -8.71
CA SER A 108 5.42 -5.05 -9.08
C SER A 108 6.52 -4.00 -9.21
N LEU A 109 7.67 -4.28 -8.59
CA LEU A 109 8.91 -3.54 -8.81
C LEU A 109 9.34 -3.60 -10.28
N GLU A 110 9.15 -4.74 -10.93
CA GLU A 110 9.52 -4.89 -12.34
C GLU A 110 8.70 -3.95 -13.23
N ASP A 111 7.37 -3.93 -13.07
CA ASP A 111 6.51 -3.03 -13.83
C ASP A 111 6.77 -1.57 -13.49
N TYR A 112 7.06 -1.27 -12.22
CA TYR A 112 7.49 0.06 -11.80
C TYR A 112 8.78 0.51 -12.51
N ILE A 113 9.81 -0.35 -12.57
CA ILE A 113 11.07 -0.07 -13.29
C ILE A 113 10.80 0.12 -14.78
N ARG A 114 9.95 -0.71 -15.39
CA ARG A 114 9.57 -0.60 -16.81
C ARG A 114 8.91 0.74 -17.10
N GLN A 115 8.08 1.23 -16.19
CA GLN A 115 7.33 2.49 -16.36
C GLN A 115 8.18 3.73 -16.08
N MET A 116 9.01 3.69 -15.04
CA MET A 116 9.67 4.88 -14.49
C MET A 116 11.17 4.97 -14.84
N GLY A 117 11.76 3.88 -15.31
CA GLY A 117 13.21 3.75 -15.51
C GLY A 117 13.92 3.31 -14.24
N LYS A 118 14.99 2.52 -14.38
CA LYS A 118 15.71 1.94 -13.23
C LYS A 118 16.36 2.98 -12.32
N ASP A 119 16.85 4.08 -12.89
CA ASP A 119 17.60 5.11 -12.17
C ASP A 119 16.74 5.81 -11.09
N ILE A 120 15.41 5.72 -11.18
CA ILE A 120 14.51 6.26 -10.15
C ILE A 120 14.68 5.57 -8.78
N LEU A 121 15.27 4.37 -8.75
CA LEU A 121 15.51 3.60 -7.52
C LEU A 121 16.76 4.06 -6.76
N ASP A 122 17.62 4.84 -7.40
CA ASP A 122 18.87 5.34 -6.82
C ASP A 122 18.69 6.76 -6.26
N PHE A 123 17.46 7.09 -5.84
CA PHE A 123 17.11 8.36 -5.22
C PHE A 123 17.92 8.60 -3.94
N ASP A 124 18.59 9.75 -3.88
CA ASP A 124 19.46 10.12 -2.78
C ASP A 124 18.66 10.81 -1.66
N TYR A 125 18.35 10.05 -0.62
CA TYR A 125 17.63 10.54 0.55
C TYR A 125 18.45 11.46 1.45
N ASP A 126 19.77 11.51 1.30
CA ASP A 126 20.65 12.32 2.14
C ASP A 126 20.75 13.78 1.63
N ASN A 127 20.24 14.06 0.42
CA ASN A 127 20.32 15.36 -0.26
C ASN A 127 18.96 16.08 -0.44
N ILE A 128 17.99 15.83 0.45
CA ILE A 128 16.64 16.47 0.44
C ILE A 128 16.56 17.68 1.37
#